data_AF-A0AAE8MKS7-F1
#
_entry.id   AF-A0AAE8MKS7-F1
#
_cell.length_a   1.000
_cell.length_b   1.000
_cell.length_c   1.000
_cell.angle_alpha   90.00
_cell.angle_beta   90.00
_cell.angle_gamma   90.00
#
_symmetry.space_group_name_H-M   'P 1'
#
loop_
_entity.id
_entity.type
_entity.pdbx_description
1 polymer ?
#
loop_
_entity_poly.entity_id
_entity_poly.type
_entity_poly.pdbx_seq_one_letter_code
_entity_poly.pdbx_strand_id
1 'polypeptide(L)'
;MGKLDNDNWLYPGDSLTSDNGNNEFKMQEDGKICIYWEGDCVWQNTEDQRDDIKGVHLQDDGNFVLYTHDDEAVWASDTSDHGDGVYLAVQDDGNVVLYNGEDDDAEAVWASNTCQE
;
A
#
# COMPACT_ATOMS: atom_id res chain seq x y z
N MET A 1 -5.19 12.33 5.68
CA MET A 1 -5.04 10.89 5.46
C MET A 1 -3.63 10.59 4.99
N GLY A 2 -2.96 9.57 5.52
CA GLY A 2 -1.77 9.01 4.88
C GLY A 2 -2.18 8.37 3.56
N LYS A 3 -1.67 8.92 2.46
CA LYS A 3 -1.97 8.46 1.10
C LYS A 3 -0.70 8.37 0.27
N LEU A 4 -0.70 7.43 -0.68
CA LEU A 4 0.27 7.37 -1.78
C LEU A 4 -0.47 7.72 -3.06
N ASP A 5 -0.11 8.86 -3.64
CA ASP A 5 -0.65 9.28 -4.93
C ASP A 5 0.01 8.50 -6.07
N ASN A 6 -0.65 8.47 -7.22
CA ASN A 6 -0.14 7.85 -8.43
C ASN A 6 1.29 8.32 -8.82
N ASP A 7 2.05 7.46 -9.50
CA ASP A 7 3.49 7.61 -9.86
C ASP A 7 4.46 7.77 -8.65
N ASN A 8 4.05 7.34 -7.46
CA ASN A 8 4.90 7.43 -6.26
C ASN A 8 5.25 6.08 -5.66
N TRP A 9 6.40 6.08 -5.00
CA TRP A 9 7.00 4.92 -4.36
C TRP A 9 6.92 5.03 -2.85
N LEU A 10 6.82 3.87 -2.19
CA LEU A 10 7.33 3.69 -0.83
C LEU A 10 8.54 2.76 -0.88
N TYR A 11 9.67 3.27 -0.40
CA TYR A 11 10.92 2.53 -0.27
C TYR A 11 11.00 1.87 1.11
N PRO A 12 11.87 0.86 1.30
CA PRO A 12 12.17 0.32 2.62
C PRO A 12 12.46 1.42 3.65
N GLY A 13 11.69 1.43 4.73
CA GLY A 13 11.70 2.45 5.79
C GLY A 13 10.51 3.40 5.73
N ASP A 14 9.89 3.59 4.57
CA ASP A 14 8.75 4.49 4.39
C ASP A 14 7.44 3.89 4.89
N SER A 15 6.52 4.76 5.30
CA SER A 15 5.17 4.36 5.70
C SER A 15 4.11 5.43 5.46
N LEU A 16 2.86 4.98 5.48
CA LEU A 16 1.66 5.80 5.51
C LEU A 16 0.90 5.51 6.80
N THR A 17 0.30 6.54 7.40
CA THR A 17 -0.47 6.41 8.64
C THR A 17 -1.90 6.88 8.44
N SER A 18 -2.86 6.22 9.08
CA SER A 18 -4.24 6.68 9.17
C SER A 18 -4.35 8.05 9.86
N ASP A 19 -5.49 8.72 9.69
CA ASP A 19 -5.69 10.07 10.23
C ASP A 19 -5.74 10.11 11.76
N ASN A 20 -6.25 9.05 12.38
CA ASN A 20 -6.22 8.89 13.82
C ASN A 20 -4.82 8.51 14.38
N GLY A 21 -3.85 8.19 13.51
CA GLY A 21 -2.49 7.82 13.90
C GLY A 21 -2.32 6.39 14.38
N ASN A 22 -3.37 5.56 14.39
CA ASN A 22 -3.34 4.23 14.99
C ASN A 22 -2.92 3.13 14.01
N ASN A 23 -3.07 3.35 12.70
CA ASN A 23 -2.84 2.33 11.69
C ASN A 23 -1.72 2.76 10.75
N GLU A 24 -0.86 1.81 10.36
CA GLU A 24 0.29 2.09 9.52
C GLU A 24 0.40 1.04 8.41
N PHE A 25 0.53 1.48 7.17
CA PHE A 25 1.00 0.65 6.06
C PHE A 25 2.48 0.95 5.83
N LYS A 26 3.34 -0.06 6.00
CA LYS A 26 4.79 0.12 6.04
C LYS A 26 5.51 -0.79 5.07
N MET A 27 6.39 -0.19 4.27
CA MET A 27 7.44 -0.90 3.56
C MET A 27 8.62 -1.03 4.54
N GLN A 28 8.76 -2.19 5.17
CA GLN A 28 9.78 -2.42 6.20
C GLN A 28 11.19 -2.45 5.60
N GLU A 29 12.19 -2.15 6.44
CA GLU A 29 13.61 -2.18 6.05
C GLU A 29 14.09 -3.57 5.59
N ASP A 30 13.40 -4.64 6.04
CA ASP A 30 13.72 -6.03 5.70
C ASP A 30 12.96 -6.55 4.46
N GLY A 31 12.38 -5.65 3.66
CA GLY A 31 11.74 -5.97 2.40
C GLY A 31 10.31 -6.52 2.52
N LYS A 32 9.71 -6.46 3.70
CA LYS A 32 8.32 -6.84 3.91
C LYS A 32 7.37 -5.65 3.79
N ILE A 33 6.14 -5.93 3.39
CA ILE A 33 5.03 -5.01 3.57
C ILE A 33 4.23 -5.48 4.78
N CYS A 34 3.95 -4.57 5.70
CA CYS A 34 3.14 -4.85 6.87
C CYS A 34 2.05 -3.80 7.07
N ILE A 35 0.90 -4.28 7.55
CA ILE A 35 -0.17 -3.44 8.09
C ILE A 35 -0.13 -3.57 9.61
N TYR A 36 -0.07 -2.43 10.27
CA TYR A 36 -0.07 -2.32 11.72
C TYR A 36 -1.39 -1.71 12.21
N TRP A 37 -1.91 -2.24 13.31
CA TRP A 37 -3.06 -1.74 14.05
C TRP A 37 -2.64 -1.51 15.50
N GLU A 38 -2.74 -0.26 15.98
CA GLU A 38 -2.31 0.15 17.33
C GLU A 38 -0.85 -0.25 17.67
N GLY A 39 0.01 -0.31 16.65
CA GLY A 39 1.42 -0.71 16.76
C GLY A 39 1.69 -2.21 16.65
N ASP A 40 0.66 -3.05 16.59
CA ASP A 40 0.80 -4.49 16.36
C ASP A 40 0.68 -4.82 14.86
N CYS A 41 1.59 -5.63 14.34
CA CYS A 41 1.50 -6.10 12.95
C CYS A 41 0.36 -7.14 12.83
N VAL A 42 -0.70 -6.78 12.12
CA VAL A 42 -1.89 -7.62 11.92
C VAL A 42 -1.87 -8.38 10.60
N TRP A 43 -1.08 -7.89 9.63
CA TRP A 43 -0.88 -8.57 8.35
C TRP A 43 0.53 -8.29 7.80
N GLN A 44 1.09 -9.28 7.12
CA GLN A 44 2.35 -9.17 6.37
C GLN A 44 2.28 -9.97 5.07
N ASN A 45 2.98 -9.52 4.04
CA ASN A 45 2.94 -10.17 2.72
C ASN A 45 3.69 -11.51 2.68
N THR A 46 4.69 -11.71 3.52
CA THR A 46 5.51 -12.93 3.59
C THR A 46 6.11 -13.14 4.98
N GLU A 47 6.44 -14.39 5.32
CA GLU A 47 7.14 -14.74 6.57
C GLU A 47 8.63 -14.38 6.51
N ASP A 48 9.26 -14.61 5.35
CA ASP A 48 10.70 -14.44 5.15
C ASP A 48 11.07 -13.01 4.77
N GLN A 49 12.24 -12.56 5.24
CA GLN A 49 12.85 -11.29 4.83
C GLN A 49 13.29 -11.34 3.36
N ARG A 50 13.26 -10.19 2.68
CA ARG A 50 13.52 -10.07 1.24
C ARG A 50 14.40 -8.85 0.95
N ASP A 51 15.71 -9.00 1.11
CA ASP A 51 16.70 -7.93 0.91
C ASP A 51 16.82 -7.46 -0.55
N ASP A 52 16.16 -8.13 -1.49
CA ASP A 52 16.11 -7.80 -2.92
C ASP A 52 15.01 -6.78 -3.27
N ILE A 53 14.17 -6.39 -2.31
CA ILE A 53 13.01 -5.53 -2.54
C ILE A 53 13.42 -4.06 -2.64
N LYS A 54 13.04 -3.46 -3.77
CA LYS A 54 13.18 -2.02 -4.03
C LYS A 54 12.11 -1.21 -3.32
N GLY A 55 10.89 -1.72 -3.28
CA GLY A 55 9.74 -1.03 -2.69
C GLY A 55 8.46 -1.29 -3.46
N VAL A 56 7.40 -0.60 -3.05
CA VAL A 56 6.11 -0.61 -3.73
C VAL A 56 5.92 0.67 -4.54
N HIS A 57 5.34 0.53 -5.72
CA HIS A 57 5.05 1.61 -6.64
C HIS A 57 3.56 1.61 -6.96
N LEU A 58 2.88 2.72 -6.74
CA LEU A 58 1.60 2.96 -7.39
C LEU A 58 1.87 3.58 -8.75
N GLN A 59 1.72 2.77 -9.81
CA GLN A 59 2.12 3.11 -11.17
C GLN A 59 1.13 4.08 -11.83
N ASP A 60 1.60 4.78 -12.87
CA ASP A 60 0.84 5.67 -13.77
C ASP A 60 -0.50 5.09 -14.28
N ASP A 61 -0.57 3.77 -14.44
CA ASP A 61 -1.77 3.07 -14.92
C ASP A 61 -2.76 2.69 -13.81
N GLY A 62 -2.44 2.99 -12.55
CA GLY A 62 -3.26 2.69 -11.39
C GLY A 62 -3.00 1.32 -10.77
N ASN A 63 -1.97 0.61 -11.23
CA ASN A 63 -1.58 -0.65 -10.63
C ASN A 63 -0.63 -0.44 -9.43
N PHE A 64 -0.87 -1.16 -8.34
CA PHE A 64 -0.01 -1.12 -7.16
C PHE A 64 0.88 -2.36 -7.12
N VAL A 65 2.19 -2.16 -7.24
CA VAL A 65 3.13 -3.25 -7.56
C VAL A 65 4.34 -3.24 -6.63
N LEU A 66 4.70 -4.41 -6.12
CA LEU A 66 5.93 -4.65 -5.37
C LEU A 66 7.06 -5.04 -6.33
N TYR A 67 8.18 -4.32 -6.26
CA TYR A 67 9.31 -4.50 -7.16
C TYR A 67 10.59 -4.92 -6.44
N THR A 68 11.42 -5.72 -7.12
CA THR A 68 12.82 -5.93 -6.75
C THR A 68 13.73 -4.80 -7.25
N HIS A 69 14.97 -4.77 -6.80
CA HIS A 69 16.00 -3.82 -7.29
C HIS A 69 16.34 -3.98 -8.79
N ASP A 70 16.07 -5.16 -9.36
CA ASP A 70 16.25 -5.44 -10.78
C ASP A 70 15.01 -5.09 -11.62
N ASP A 71 14.07 -4.33 -11.04
CA ASP A 71 12.78 -3.92 -11.63
C ASP A 71 11.88 -5.11 -12.02
N GLU A 72 12.03 -6.26 -11.34
CA GLU A 72 11.12 -7.40 -11.49
C GLU A 72 9.89 -7.24 -10.59
N ALA A 73 8.69 -7.39 -11.15
CA ALA A 73 7.45 -7.37 -10.40
C ALA A 73 7.28 -8.67 -9.59
N VAL A 74 7.17 -8.53 -8.27
CA VAL A 74 6.98 -9.66 -7.32
C VAL A 74 5.50 -9.93 -7.08
N TRP A 75 4.70 -8.87 -6.99
CA TRP A 75 3.26 -8.92 -6.76
C TRP A 75 2.61 -7.65 -7.31
N ALA A 76 1.35 -7.74 -7.74
CA ALA A 76 0.55 -6.61 -8.23
C ALA A 76 -0.91 -6.71 -7.73
N SER A 77 -1.58 -5.57 -7.61
CA SER A 77 -3.03 -5.49 -7.31
C SER A 77 -3.92 -5.84 -8.50
N ASP A 78 -3.35 -5.89 -9.71
CA ASP A 78 -4.05 -6.10 -10.98
C ASP A 78 -5.13 -5.03 -11.26
N THR A 79 -4.81 -3.76 -10.98
CA THR A 79 -5.73 -2.60 -11.12
C THR A 79 -5.31 -1.61 -12.22
N SER A 80 -4.47 -2.04 -13.18
CA SER A 80 -3.91 -1.19 -14.26
C SER A 80 -4.93 -0.59 -15.23
N ASP A 81 -6.21 -0.97 -15.15
CA ASP A 81 -7.30 -0.48 -15.98
C ASP A 81 -8.01 0.77 -15.42
N HIS A 82 -7.51 1.31 -14.31
CA HIS A 82 -8.12 2.44 -13.59
C HIS A 82 -7.46 3.79 -13.85
N GLY A 83 -6.26 3.83 -14.44
CA GLY A 83 -5.59 5.06 -14.88
C GLY A 83 -4.89 5.83 -13.76
N ASP A 84 -4.62 7.12 -14.01
CA ASP A 84 -3.79 7.99 -13.16
C ASP A 84 -4.53 8.59 -11.96
N GLY A 85 -5.85 8.39 -11.86
CA GLY A 85 -6.69 8.86 -10.75
C GLY A 85 -6.64 7.99 -9.50
N VAL A 86 -5.77 6.97 -9.46
CA VAL A 86 -5.70 6.01 -8.36
C VAL A 86 -4.78 6.50 -7.24
N TYR A 87 -5.20 6.32 -5.99
CA TYR A 87 -4.38 6.54 -4.79
C TYR A 87 -4.55 5.40 -3.78
N LEU A 88 -3.49 5.08 -3.04
CA LEU A 88 -3.53 4.18 -1.88
C LEU A 88 -3.84 4.98 -0.61
N ALA A 89 -4.65 4.41 0.27
CA ALA A 89 -5.11 5.09 1.47
C ALA A 89 -5.14 4.15 2.67
N VAL A 90 -4.63 4.61 3.82
CA VAL A 90 -4.71 3.89 5.11
C VAL A 90 -5.89 4.44 5.91
N GLN A 91 -6.85 3.56 6.21
CA GLN A 91 -8.10 3.94 6.85
C GLN A 91 -8.03 3.79 8.37
N ASP A 92 -8.85 4.56 9.08
CA ASP A 92 -8.94 4.52 10.54
C ASP A 92 -9.49 3.18 11.08
N ASP A 93 -10.15 2.39 10.23
CA ASP A 93 -10.64 1.05 10.52
C ASP A 93 -9.61 -0.07 10.28
N GLY A 94 -8.38 0.29 9.88
CA GLY A 94 -7.26 -0.65 9.70
C GLY A 94 -7.17 -1.25 8.30
N ASN A 95 -8.06 -0.85 7.39
CA ASN A 95 -7.99 -1.26 6.01
C ASN A 95 -6.99 -0.42 5.23
N VAL A 96 -6.42 -1.02 4.18
CA VAL A 96 -5.60 -0.34 3.19
C VAL A 96 -6.28 -0.52 1.83
N VAL A 97 -6.63 0.58 1.18
CA VAL A 97 -7.54 0.60 0.05
C VAL A 97 -6.95 1.40 -1.11
N LEU A 98 -7.07 0.88 -2.33
CA LEU A 98 -6.89 1.66 -3.55
C LEU A 98 -8.23 2.28 -3.94
N TYR A 99 -8.22 3.58 -4.14
CA TYR A 99 -9.36 4.34 -4.61
C TYR A 99 -9.08 4.93 -5.97
N ASN A 100 -10.08 5.02 -6.83
CA ASN A 100 -10.03 5.77 -8.08
C ASN A 100 -11.01 6.95 -8.02
N GLY A 101 -10.52 8.16 -8.34
CA GLY A 101 -11.30 9.39 -8.29
C GLY A 101 -10.92 10.29 -7.11
N GLU A 102 -11.78 11.25 -6.76
CA GLU A 102 -11.50 12.28 -5.76
C GLU A 102 -12.59 12.32 -4.68
N ASP A 103 -12.17 12.64 -3.45
CA ASP A 103 -13.03 12.93 -2.29
C ASP A 103 -14.14 11.87 -2.05
N ASP A 104 -15.36 12.33 -1.79
CA ASP A 104 -16.51 11.50 -1.41
C ASP A 104 -17.06 10.63 -2.56
N ASP A 105 -16.64 10.90 -3.80
CA ASP A 105 -17.07 10.18 -5.00
C ASP A 105 -16.07 9.08 -5.42
N ALA A 106 -14.98 8.91 -4.68
CA ALA A 106 -13.95 7.93 -5.00
C ALA A 106 -14.46 6.48 -4.89
N GLU A 107 -14.19 5.67 -5.90
CA GLU A 107 -14.56 4.25 -5.95
C GLU A 107 -13.42 3.38 -5.41
N ALA A 108 -13.72 2.46 -4.48
CA ALA A 108 -12.75 1.48 -4.02
C ALA A 108 -12.54 0.40 -5.09
N VAL A 109 -11.31 0.27 -5.60
CA VAL A 109 -10.96 -0.67 -6.69
C VAL A 109 -10.24 -1.91 -6.18
N TRP A 110 -9.60 -1.82 -5.01
CA TRP A 110 -8.95 -2.92 -4.32
C TRP A 110 -8.87 -2.64 -2.82
N ALA A 111 -8.87 -3.69 -1.99
CA ALA A 111 -8.66 -3.56 -0.55
C ALA A 111 -7.84 -4.73 0.01
N SER A 112 -7.06 -4.45 1.06
CA SER A 112 -6.33 -5.47 1.83
C SER A 112 -7.25 -6.41 2.62
N ASN A 113 -8.49 -5.96 2.89
CA ASN A 113 -9.48 -6.67 3.73
C ASN A 113 -8.95 -6.90 5.15
N THR A 114 -8.31 -5.89 5.73
CA THR A 114 -7.71 -5.94 7.06
C THR A 114 -8.45 -5.07 8.08
N CYS A 115 -9.70 -4.69 7.81
CA CYS A 115 -10.55 -3.99 8.79
C CYS A 115 -10.51 -4.74 10.13
N GLN A 116 -10.33 -4.00 11.22
CA GLN A 116 -10.36 -4.53 12.58
C GLN A 116 -11.70 -4.16 13.25
N GLU A 117 -12.20 -5.04 14.13
CA GLU A 117 -13.45 -4.84 14.89
C GLU A 117 -13.26 -4.10 16.22
#